data_AF-A0A7V5P8S0-F1
#
_entry.id   AF-A0A7V5P8S0-F1
#
_cell.length_a   1.000
_cell.length_b   1.000
_cell.length_c   1.000
_cell.angle_alpha   90.00
_cell.angle_beta   90.00
_cell.angle_gamma   90.00
#
_symmetry.space_group_name_H-M   'P 1'
#
loop_
_entity.id
_entity.type
_entity.pdbx_description
1 polymer ?
#
loop_
_entity_poly.entity_id
_entity_poly.type
_entity_poly.pdbx_seq_one_letter_code
_entity_poly.pdbx_strand_id
1 'polypeptide(L)'
;MARVSAGVIASLSPGSVAERLGLRPGDRVLAVNGRALADVIDFRYLTAAERFQLLVERAGQPVTYDVTLGEGEHLGIDFERPLFDGLRRCRNACRFCFVRQLPPGLRRSLYVRDDDYRYSF
;
A
#
# COMPACT_ATOMS: atom_id res chain seq x y z
N MET A 1 17.29 -7.39 -9.13
CA MET A 1 16.85 -7.00 -7.77
C MET A 1 15.33 -6.92 -7.77
N ALA A 2 14.66 -7.69 -6.90
CA ALA A 2 13.21 -7.58 -6.74
C ALA A 2 12.88 -6.14 -6.33
N ARG A 3 11.98 -5.50 -7.07
CA ARG A 3 11.53 -4.14 -6.77
C ARG A 3 10.80 -4.21 -5.43
N VAL A 4 11.39 -3.66 -4.37
CA VAL A 4 10.77 -3.67 -3.04
C VAL A 4 9.50 -2.82 -3.13
N SER A 5 8.34 -3.45 -2.96
CA SER A 5 7.06 -2.76 -2.86
C SER A 5 7.02 -2.03 -1.52
N ALA A 6 6.73 -0.74 -1.54
CA ALA A 6 6.69 0.09 -0.34
C ALA A 6 5.50 1.05 -0.40
N GLY A 7 4.80 1.18 0.71
CA GLY A 7 3.72 2.14 0.87
C GLY A 7 4.26 3.51 1.27
N VAL A 8 4.00 4.53 0.46
CA VAL A 8 4.35 5.92 0.79
C VAL A 8 3.25 6.49 1.67
N ILE A 9 3.62 6.98 2.86
CA ILE A 9 2.70 7.64 3.78
C ILE A 9 2.23 8.96 3.16
N ALA A 10 0.93 9.12 2.96
CA ALA A 10 0.31 10.37 2.51
C ALA A 10 -0.02 11.28 3.68
N SER A 11 -0.61 10.72 4.74
CA SER A 11 -1.03 11.45 5.92
C SER A 11 -1.04 10.55 7.14
N LEU A 12 -1.00 11.20 8.31
CA LEU A 12 -1.17 10.55 9.60
C LEU A 12 -2.41 11.12 10.29
N SER A 13 -3.15 10.27 11.00
CA SER A 13 -4.26 10.74 11.83
C SER A 13 -3.72 11.49 13.06
N PRO A 14 -4.27 12.66 13.43
CA PRO A 14 -3.83 13.40 14.61
C PRO A 14 -3.95 12.57 15.89
N GLY A 15 -2.92 12.60 16.74
CA GLY A 15 -2.84 11.83 17.99
C GLY A 15 -2.59 10.34 17.82
N SER A 16 -2.47 9.84 16.58
CA SER A 16 -2.25 8.42 16.29
C SER A 16 -0.90 7.91 16.78
N VAL A 17 -0.78 6.59 16.89
CA VAL A 17 0.48 5.93 17.26
C VAL A 17 1.58 6.29 16.26
N ALA A 18 1.28 6.35 14.96
CA ALA A 18 2.26 6.74 13.95
C ALA A 18 2.78 8.17 14.13
N GLU A 19 1.91 9.12 14.47
CA GLU A 19 2.32 10.50 14.76
C GLU A 19 3.23 10.54 16.00
N ARG A 20 2.87 9.81 17.07
CA ARG A 20 3.68 9.73 18.31
C ARG A 20 5.03 9.03 18.10
N LEU A 21 5.10 8.06 17.18
CA LEU A 21 6.37 7.45 16.73
C LEU A 21 7.21 8.41 15.88
N GLY A 22 6.68 9.59 15.55
CA GLY A 22 7.34 10.61 14.76
C GLY A 22 7.46 10.24 13.29
N LEU A 23 6.57 9.36 12.78
CA LEU A 23 6.42 9.10 11.35
C LEU A 23 5.97 10.37 10.62
N ARG A 24 6.24 10.44 9.32
CA ARG A 24 5.95 11.64 8.51
C ARG A 24 5.39 11.26 7.14
N PRO A 25 4.54 12.10 6.54
CA PRO A 25 4.25 12.02 5.12
C PRO A 25 5.55 11.95 4.29
N GLY A 26 5.58 11.06 3.31
CA GLY A 26 6.74 10.77 2.47
C GLY A 26 7.64 9.64 2.99
N ASP A 27 7.53 9.23 4.27
CA ASP A 27 8.18 8.00 4.74
C ASP A 27 7.61 6.78 3.99
N ARG A 28 8.44 5.73 3.85
CA ARG A 28 8.07 4.53 3.07
C ARG A 28 8.01 3.31 3.96
N VAL A 29 6.83 2.76 4.18
CA VAL A 29 6.67 1.49 4.90
C VAL A 29 7.10 0.35 3.97
N LEU A 30 8.17 -0.35 4.35
CA LEU A 30 8.76 -1.45 3.58
C LEU A 30 8.15 -2.80 3.96
N ALA A 31 7.98 -3.05 5.26
CA ALA A 31 7.52 -4.33 5.76
C ALA A 31 6.87 -4.22 7.16
N VAL A 32 6.03 -5.19 7.49
CA VAL A 32 5.52 -5.44 8.84
C VAL A 32 5.89 -6.86 9.24
N ASN A 33 6.49 -7.06 10.42
CA ASN A 33 6.99 -8.35 10.91
C ASN A 33 7.90 -9.08 9.89
N GLY A 34 8.77 -8.32 9.21
CA GLY A 34 9.66 -8.85 8.16
C GLY A 34 8.97 -9.23 6.84
N ARG A 35 7.64 -9.10 6.74
CA ARG A 35 6.88 -9.36 5.51
C ARG A 35 6.70 -8.07 4.71
N ALA A 36 7.21 -8.07 3.48
CA ALA A 36 6.98 -6.98 2.52
C ALA A 36 5.49 -6.86 2.19
N LEU A 37 5.03 -5.62 2.00
CA LEU A 37 3.62 -5.30 1.78
C LEU A 37 3.34 -5.18 0.28
N ALA A 38 2.29 -5.84 -0.21
CA ALA A 38 1.83 -5.64 -1.58
C ALA A 38 0.87 -4.45 -1.73
N ASP A 39 0.13 -4.15 -0.67
CA ASP A 39 -0.98 -3.19 -0.67
C ASP A 39 -1.43 -2.80 0.75
N VAL A 40 -2.42 -1.92 0.83
CA VAL A 40 -3.01 -1.45 2.09
C VAL A 40 -3.82 -2.52 2.83
N ILE A 41 -4.26 -3.58 2.15
CA ILE A 41 -5.01 -4.68 2.79
C ILE A 41 -4.03 -5.52 3.60
N ASP A 42 -2.88 -5.89 3.00
CA ASP A 42 -1.77 -6.54 3.70
C ASP A 42 -1.37 -5.73 4.93
N PHE A 43 -1.20 -4.41 4.77
CA PHE A 43 -0.85 -3.52 5.87
C PHE A 43 -1.89 -3.58 7.00
N ARG A 44 -3.17 -3.33 6.70
CA ARG A 44 -4.25 -3.34 7.69
C ARG A 44 -4.35 -4.68 8.41
N TYR A 45 -4.16 -5.78 7.69
CA TYR A 45 -4.18 -7.13 8.28
C TYR A 45 -3.00 -7.33 9.24
N LEU A 46 -1.77 -6.98 8.84
CA LEU A 46 -0.57 -7.21 9.64
C LEU A 46 -0.47 -6.26 10.83
N THR A 47 -1.06 -5.07 10.76
CA THR A 47 -1.10 -4.10 11.86
C THR A 47 -2.35 -4.23 12.73
N ALA A 48 -3.21 -5.22 12.49
CA ALA A 48 -4.36 -5.50 13.35
C ALA A 48 -3.97 -6.18 14.67
N ALA A 49 -2.76 -6.75 14.75
CA ALA A 49 -2.21 -7.29 15.98
C ALA A 49 -1.84 -6.16 16.96
N GLU A 50 -1.97 -6.41 18.26
CA GLU A 50 -1.56 -5.44 19.30
C GLU A 50 -0.07 -5.12 19.23
N ARG A 51 0.78 -6.07 18.83
CA ARG A 51 2.23 -5.91 18.76
C ARG A 51 2.77 -6.37 17.43
N PHE A 52 3.57 -5.52 16.80
CA PHE A 52 4.24 -5.83 15.54
C PHE A 52 5.46 -4.93 15.35
N GLN A 53 6.35 -5.36 14.47
CA GLN A 53 7.52 -4.62 14.07
C GLN A 53 7.29 -3.96 12.70
N LEU A 54 7.49 -2.66 12.61
CA LEU A 54 7.34 -1.87 11.40
C LEU A 54 8.72 -1.50 10.85
N LEU A 55 8.99 -1.84 9.59
CA LEU A 55 10.20 -1.41 8.87
C LEU A 55 9.84 -0.24 7.95
N VAL A 56 10.45 0.92 8.19
CA VAL A 56 10.21 2.16 7.45
C VAL A 56 11.53 2.67 6.87
N GLU A 57 11.54 3.08 5.61
CA GLU A 57 12.63 3.84 5.02
C GLU A 57 12.35 5.34 5.16
N ARG A 58 13.29 6.05 5.79
CA ARG A 58 13.31 7.50 5.94
C ARG A 58 14.60 8.04 5.38
N ALA A 59 14.51 9.00 4.45
CA ALA A 59 15.67 9.59 3.78
C ALA A 59 16.67 8.55 3.22
N GLY A 60 16.15 7.41 2.74
CA GLY A 60 16.96 6.30 2.20
C GLY A 60 17.58 5.36 3.24
N GLN A 61 17.31 5.57 4.53
CA GLN A 61 17.79 4.70 5.61
C GLN A 61 16.64 3.88 6.20
N PRO A 62 16.77 2.55 6.34
CA PRO A 62 15.79 1.72 7.02
C PRO A 62 15.85 1.94 8.53
N VAL A 63 14.68 2.14 9.14
CA VAL A 63 14.46 2.29 10.57
C VAL A 63 13.37 1.32 10.99
N THR A 64 13.61 0.60 12.09
CA THR A 64 12.70 -0.39 12.62
C THR A 64 12.03 0.15 13.88
N TYR A 65 10.71 0.02 13.97
CA TYR A 65 9.91 0.40 15.12
C TYR A 65 9.20 -0.82 15.69
N ASP A 66 9.36 -1.07 16.98
CA ASP A 66 8.52 -2.04 17.69
C ASP A 66 7.28 -1.29 18.19
N VAL A 67 6.13 -1.64 17.62
CA VAL A 67 4.86 -0.95 17.87
C VAL A 67 4.01 -1.79 18.81
N THR A 68 3.41 -1.14 19.80
CA THR A 68 2.35 -1.72 20.63
C THR A 68 1.15 -0.78 20.59
N LEU A 69 -0.01 -1.30 20.17
CA LEU A 69 -1.28 -0.58 20.14
C LEU A 69 -2.05 -0.82 21.44
N GLY A 70 -2.59 0.23 22.02
CA GLY A 70 -3.58 0.11 23.10
C GLY A 70 -4.95 -0.33 22.59
N GLU A 71 -5.85 -0.67 23.51
CA GLU A 71 -7.24 -1.02 23.17
C GLU A 71 -7.94 0.14 22.46
N GLY A 72 -8.51 -0.12 21.29
CA GLY A 72 -9.15 0.89 20.44
C GLY A 72 -8.19 1.85 19.73
N GLU A 73 -6.88 1.75 19.96
CA GLU A 73 -5.90 2.51 19.19
C GLU A 73 -5.67 1.89 17.81
N HIS A 74 -5.30 2.74 16.86
CA HIS A 74 -4.90 2.34 15.53
C HIS A 74 -3.60 3.06 15.16
N LEU A 75 -2.87 2.48 14.22
CA LEU A 75 -1.59 3.05 13.80
C LEU A 75 -1.77 4.43 13.15
N GLY A 76 -2.86 4.66 12.42
CA GLY A 76 -3.22 5.97 11.87
C GLY A 76 -2.39 6.41 10.67
N ILE A 77 -2.02 5.47 9.80
CA ILE A 77 -1.30 5.75 8.55
C ILE A 77 -2.27 5.64 7.37
N ASP A 78 -2.31 6.68 6.55
CA ASP A 78 -2.92 6.65 5.21
C ASP A 78 -1.84 6.67 4.14
N PHE A 79 -2.04 5.91 3.07
CA PHE A 79 -1.07 5.78 1.98
C PHE A 79 -1.51 6.55 0.73
N GLU A 80 -0.54 7.02 -0.06
CA GLU A 80 -0.81 7.74 -1.32
C GLU A 80 -1.58 6.88 -2.34
N ARG A 81 -1.39 5.56 -2.28
CA ARG A 81 -2.01 4.58 -3.19
C ARG A 81 -2.38 3.32 -2.43
N PRO A 82 -3.43 2.61 -2.86
CA PRO A 82 -3.81 1.34 -2.24
C PRO A 82 -2.84 0.20 -2.57
N LEU A 83 -2.10 0.30 -3.70
CA LEU A 83 -1.15 -0.72 -4.14
C LEU A 83 0.29 -0.25 -4.07
N PHE A 84 1.17 -1.14 -3.64
CA PHE A 84 2.61 -0.91 -3.51
C PHE A 84 3.43 -1.67 -4.56
N ASP A 85 2.88 -2.76 -5.10
CA ASP A 85 3.44 -3.57 -6.18
C ASP A 85 2.91 -3.21 -7.58
N GLY A 86 1.90 -2.32 -7.63
CA GLY A 86 1.24 -1.86 -8.85
C GLY A 86 0.03 -2.70 -9.26
N LEU A 87 -0.75 -2.16 -10.21
CA LEU A 87 -2.01 -2.75 -10.63
C LEU A 87 -1.80 -4.09 -11.35
N ARG A 88 -2.46 -5.14 -10.86
CA ARG A 88 -2.60 -6.41 -11.57
C ARG A 88 -3.52 -6.19 -12.77
N ARG A 89 -3.01 -6.51 -13.96
CA ARG A 89 -3.77 -6.36 -15.21
C ARG A 89 -4.18 -7.71 -15.75
N CYS A 90 -5.40 -7.79 -16.28
CA CYS A 90 -5.88 -8.98 -16.97
C CYS A 90 -4.92 -9.34 -18.12
N ARG A 91 -4.39 -10.57 -18.11
CA ARG A 91 -3.50 -11.09 -19.17
C ARG A 91 -4.23 -11.92 -20.21
N ASN A 92 -5.52 -12.17 -20.02
CA ASN A 92 -6.31 -12.97 -20.94
C ASN A 92 -6.37 -12.34 -22.34
N ALA A 93 -6.43 -13.20 -23.36
CA ALA A 93 -6.54 -12.83 -24.77
C ALA A 93 -7.95 -13.13 -25.31
N CYS A 94 -8.98 -12.87 -24.50
CA CYS A 94 -10.37 -13.15 -24.86
C CYS A 94 -10.76 -12.45 -26.17
N ARG A 95 -11.43 -13.19 -27.08
CA ARG A 95 -11.95 -12.62 -28.33
C ARG A 95 -13.02 -11.53 -28.09
N PHE A 96 -13.67 -11.57 -26.93
CA PHE A 96 -14.72 -10.65 -26.50
C PHE A 96 -14.22 -9.55 -25.52
N CYS A 97 -12.93 -9.25 -25.49
CA CYS A 97 -12.40 -8.23 -24.56
C CYS A 97 -12.83 -6.81 -24.98
N PHE A 98 -13.80 -6.23 -24.27
CA PHE A 98 -14.30 -4.87 -24.53
C PHE A 98 -13.21 -3.81 -24.52
N VAL A 99 -12.25 -3.88 -23.59
CA VAL A 99 -11.13 -2.92 -23.50
C VAL A 99 -10.25 -2.97 -24.75
N ARG A 100 -10.05 -4.15 -25.36
CA ARG A 100 -9.30 -4.28 -26.63
C ARG A 100 -10.08 -3.78 -27.85
N GLN A 101 -11.41 -3.75 -27.77
CA GLN A 101 -12.29 -3.30 -28.84
C GLN A 101 -12.55 -1.79 -28.80
N LEU A 102 -12.02 -1.07 -27.78
CA LEU A 102 -12.11 0.39 -27.72
C LEU A 102 -11.40 1.05 -28.92
N PRO A 103 -11.99 2.10 -29.53
CA PRO A 103 -11.33 2.84 -30.59
C PRO A 103 -10.06 3.54 -30.06
N PRO A 104 -9.05 3.79 -30.92
CA PRO A 104 -7.84 4.53 -30.52
C PRO A 104 -8.14 6.00 -30.21
N GLY A 105 -7.24 6.67 -29.49
CA GLY A 105 -7.31 8.12 -29.21
C GLY A 105 -8.13 8.52 -27.98
N LEU A 106 -8.69 7.57 -27.23
CA LEU A 106 -9.39 7.83 -25.97
C LEU A 106 -8.43 8.09 -24.80
N ARG A 107 -8.98 8.45 -23.63
CA ARG A 107 -8.22 8.62 -22.39
C ARG A 107 -7.45 7.35 -22.05
N ARG A 108 -6.16 7.50 -21.70
CA ARG A 108 -5.25 6.38 -21.37
C ARG A 108 -5.81 5.40 -20.33
N SER A 109 -6.54 5.91 -19.33
CA SER A 109 -7.13 5.10 -18.27
C SER A 109 -8.17 4.09 -18.78
N LEU A 110 -8.84 4.37 -19.91
CA LEU A 110 -9.85 3.46 -20.48
C LEU A 110 -9.23 2.19 -21.09
N TYR A 111 -7.94 2.21 -21.43
CA TYR A 111 -7.24 1.05 -21.97
C TYR A 111 -6.61 0.16 -20.90
N VAL A 112 -6.76 0.51 -19.62
CA VAL A 112 -6.28 -0.30 -18.50
C VAL A 112 -7.24 -1.48 -18.32
N ARG A 113 -6.73 -2.70 -18.52
CA ARG A 113 -7.46 -3.94 -18.23
C ARG A 113 -7.30 -4.28 -16.76
N ASP A 114 -8.09 -3.61 -15.94
CA ASP A 114 -8.13 -3.84 -14.50
C ASP A 114 -8.72 -5.22 -14.19
N ASP A 115 -8.01 -5.98 -13.36
CA ASP A 115 -8.40 -7.31 -12.85
C ASP A 115 -7.89 -7.45 -11.40
N ASP A 116 -7.78 -6.31 -10.71
CA ASP A 116 -7.20 -6.22 -9.37
C ASP A 116 -8.29 -5.96 -8.32
N TYR A 117 -8.73 -7.01 -7.63
CA TYR A 117 -9.75 -6.94 -6.58
C TYR A 117 -9.39 -5.94 -5.46
N ARG A 118 -8.10 -5.62 -5.32
CA ARG A 118 -7.58 -4.72 -4.30
C ARG A 118 -7.95 -3.24 -4.54
N TYR A 119 -8.65 -2.91 -5.63
CA TYR A 119 -9.26 -1.60 -5.84
C TYR A 119 -10.76 -1.55 -5.53
N SER A 120 -11.36 -2.65 -5.05
CA SER A 120 -12.81 -2.79 -4.87
C SER A 120 -13.30 -2.67 -3.41
N PHE A 121 -12.51 -2.06 -2.52
CA PHE A 121 -12.85 -1.90 -1.10
C PHE A 121 -13.23 -0.46 -0.74
#